data_AF-A0A7R9HWX2-F1
#
_entry.id   AF-A0A7R9HWX2-F1
#
_cell.length_a   1.000
_cell.length_b   1.000
_cell.length_c   1.000
_cell.angle_alpha   90.00
_cell.angle_beta   90.00
_cell.angle_gamma   90.00
#
_symmetry.space_group_name_H-M   'P 1'
#
loop_
_entity.id
_entity.type
_entity.pdbx_description
1 polymer ?
#
loop_
_entity_poly.entity_id
_entity_poly.type
_entity_poly.pdbx_seq_one_letter_code
_entity_poly.pdbx_strand_id
1 'polypeptide(L)'
;MNPPPTEKAITNGTAHDRGELQKKVASKKVSVEKIYQKVSQLEHILLRPDTYIGSVEPRNEIMWVYDTEKFAMEHREITYVPGLYKIFDEILVNAADNKQRDPKMDCIKVEIDP
;
A
#
# COMPACT_ATOMS: atom_id res chain seq x y z
N MET A 1 19.28 10.73 8.03
CA MET A 1 20.21 11.57 8.80
C MET A 1 19.63 12.99 8.77
N ASN A 2 18.94 13.40 9.84
CA ASN A 2 18.26 14.71 9.92
C ASN A 2 18.88 15.49 11.11
N PRO A 3 19.11 16.82 11.00
CA PRO A 3 19.81 17.59 12.02
C PRO A 3 18.92 17.93 13.23
N PRO A 4 19.49 18.21 14.42
CA PRO A 4 18.71 18.47 15.63
C PRO A 4 18.21 19.93 15.71
N PRO A 5 17.09 20.21 16.40
CA PRO A 5 16.62 21.57 16.63
C PRO A 5 17.38 22.26 17.78
N THR A 6 17.63 23.54 17.59
CA THR A 6 18.42 24.44 18.43
C THR A 6 17.81 24.69 19.82
N GLU A 7 18.67 24.67 20.83
CA GLU A 7 18.41 24.89 22.25
C GLU A 7 17.95 26.34 22.55
N LYS A 8 16.84 26.52 23.27
CA LYS A 8 16.42 27.82 23.82
C LYS A 8 16.15 27.75 25.32
N ALA A 9 16.99 28.51 26.04
CA ALA A 9 16.81 29.23 27.31
C ALA A 9 15.91 28.62 28.40
N ILE A 10 16.56 28.19 29.49
CA ILE A 10 15.97 27.82 30.77
C ILE A 10 15.55 29.10 31.51
N THR A 11 14.28 29.21 31.90
CA THR A 11 13.79 30.19 32.89
C THR A 11 13.29 29.46 34.14
N ASN A 12 13.55 30.06 35.31
CA ASN A 12 13.50 29.45 36.63
C ASN A 12 12.07 29.12 37.11
N GLY A 13 11.78 27.84 37.30
CA GLY A 13 10.57 27.32 37.96
C GLY A 13 10.91 26.58 39.26
N THR A 14 10.13 26.83 40.30
CA THR A 14 10.26 26.31 41.67
C THR A 14 10.20 24.77 41.76
N ALA A 15 10.89 24.20 42.75
CA ALA A 15 11.18 22.76 42.86
C ALA A 15 9.96 21.83 43.00
N HIS A 16 8.76 22.37 43.20
CA HIS A 16 7.55 21.60 43.44
C HIS A 16 6.85 21.09 42.16
N ASP A 17 7.14 21.68 41.00
CA ASP A 17 6.47 21.38 39.71
C ASP A 17 7.24 20.36 38.84
N ARG A 18 8.50 20.08 39.18
CA ARG A 18 9.34 19.07 38.47
C ARG A 18 8.94 17.62 38.77
N GLY A 19 8.28 17.38 39.90
CA GLY A 19 7.88 16.03 40.34
C GLY A 19 6.71 15.44 39.55
N GLU A 20 5.77 16.28 39.10
CA GLU A 20 4.63 15.82 38.31
C GLU A 20 4.95 15.65 36.82
N LEU A 21 5.85 16.50 36.27
CA LEU A 21 6.30 16.38 34.89
C LEU A 21 7.13 15.10 34.67
N GLN A 22 7.98 14.71 35.64
CA GLN A 22 8.76 13.48 35.56
C GLN A 22 7.91 12.20 35.67
N LYS A 23 6.76 12.27 36.36
CA LYS A 23 5.85 11.12 36.52
C LYS A 23 4.98 10.85 35.28
N LYS A 24 4.72 11.86 34.44
CA LYS A 24 3.94 11.71 33.19
C LYS A 24 4.76 11.18 32.00
N VAL A 25 6.08 11.38 31.99
CA VAL A 25 6.95 10.90 30.90
C VAL A 25 7.34 9.42 31.05
N ALA A 26 7.25 8.85 32.27
CA ALA A 26 7.74 7.51 32.56
C ALA A 26 6.76 6.34 32.31
N SER A 27 5.50 6.57 31.89
CA SER A 27 4.47 5.52 31.88
C SER A 27 3.94 5.08 30.51
N LYS A 28 4.65 5.34 29.41
CA LYS A 28 4.34 4.70 28.12
C LYS A 28 5.46 3.77 27.66
N LYS A 29 5.90 2.87 28.55
CA LYS A 29 6.58 1.64 28.12
C LYS A 29 5.55 0.80 27.39
N VAL A 30 5.52 0.92 26.06
CA VAL A 30 4.79 0.01 25.18
C VAL A 30 5.30 -1.40 25.54
N SER A 31 4.40 -2.29 25.95
CA SER A 31 4.81 -3.64 26.37
C SER A 31 5.48 -4.36 25.20
N VAL A 32 6.37 -5.30 25.49
CA VAL A 32 7.15 -6.02 24.46
C VAL A 32 6.21 -6.72 23.47
N GLU A 33 5.08 -7.21 23.93
CA GLU A 33 4.03 -7.87 23.14
C GLU A 33 3.31 -6.90 22.19
N LYS A 34 3.31 -5.59 22.49
CA LYS A 34 2.76 -4.56 21.61
C LYS A 34 3.77 -4.11 20.55
N ILE A 35 5.07 -4.35 20.77
CA ILE A 35 6.13 -4.07 19.80
C ILE A 35 6.29 -5.25 18.83
N TYR A 36 6.25 -6.48 19.34
CA TYR A 36 6.43 -7.70 18.56
C TYR A 36 5.13 -8.48 18.47
N GLN A 37 4.55 -8.49 17.27
CA GLN A 37 3.32 -9.22 16.98
C GLN A 37 3.58 -10.25 15.89
N LYS A 38 3.10 -11.47 16.12
CA LYS A 38 3.01 -12.49 15.08
C LYS A 38 1.67 -12.28 14.36
N VAL A 39 1.73 -11.95 13.08
CA VAL A 39 0.57 -11.85 12.20
C VAL A 39 0.46 -13.11 11.36
N SER A 40 -0.76 -13.53 11.04
CA SER A 40 -1.00 -14.58 10.04
C SER A 40 -0.70 -14.07 8.64
N GLN A 41 -0.60 -14.99 7.67
CA GLN A 41 -0.29 -14.62 6.29
C GLN A 41 -1.37 -13.75 5.66
N LEU A 42 -2.66 -14.09 5.88
CA LEU A 42 -3.78 -13.31 5.35
C LEU A 42 -3.80 -11.89 5.95
N GLU A 43 -3.58 -11.78 7.26
CA GLU A 43 -3.49 -10.48 7.92
C GLU A 43 -2.31 -9.66 7.39
N HIS A 44 -1.15 -10.28 7.16
CA HIS A 44 0.02 -9.59 6.61
C HIS A 44 -0.23 -9.06 5.19
N ILE A 45 -0.92 -9.83 4.33
CA ILE A 45 -1.29 -9.39 2.98
C ILE A 45 -2.19 -8.15 3.05
N LEU A 46 -3.21 -8.18 3.92
CA LEU A 46 -4.12 -7.05 4.09
C LEU A 46 -3.43 -5.82 4.71
N LEU A 47 -2.47 -6.04 5.62
CA LEU A 47 -1.72 -4.96 6.27
C LEU A 47 -0.66 -4.34 5.37
N ARG A 48 -0.10 -5.11 4.43
CA ARG A 48 0.99 -4.68 3.54
C ARG A 48 0.78 -5.19 2.11
N PRO A 49 -0.24 -4.68 1.41
CA PRO A 49 -0.60 -5.16 0.08
C PRO A 49 0.45 -4.84 -0.98
N ASP A 50 1.26 -3.79 -0.77
CA ASP A 50 2.21 -3.27 -1.77
C ASP A 50 3.18 -4.33 -2.31
N THR A 51 3.65 -5.25 -1.46
CA THR A 51 4.58 -6.32 -1.88
C THR A 51 3.90 -7.47 -2.61
N TYR A 52 2.56 -7.56 -2.57
CA TYR A 52 1.79 -8.64 -3.18
C TYR A 52 1.13 -8.21 -4.48
N ILE A 53 0.49 -7.04 -4.49
CA ILE A 53 -0.31 -6.56 -5.64
C ILE A 53 0.15 -5.19 -6.14
N GLY A 54 1.11 -4.54 -5.46
CA GLY A 54 1.47 -3.15 -5.72
C GLY A 54 0.61 -2.15 -4.94
N SER A 55 0.83 -0.87 -5.22
CA SER A 55 0.19 0.25 -4.51
C SER A 55 -1.33 0.19 -4.53
N VAL A 56 -1.94 0.36 -3.36
CA VAL A 56 -3.40 0.58 -3.23
C VAL A 56 -3.80 2.05 -3.37
N GLU A 57 -2.82 2.96 -3.43
CA GLU A 57 -3.05 4.38 -3.66
C GLU A 57 -3.14 4.72 -5.16
N PRO A 58 -4.01 5.66 -5.57
CA PRO A 58 -4.07 6.14 -6.95
C PRO A 58 -2.76 6.78 -7.41
N ARG A 59 -2.37 6.51 -8.65
CA ARG A 59 -1.18 7.09 -9.29
C ARG A 59 -1.49 7.59 -10.70
N ASN A 60 -0.87 8.71 -11.03
CA ASN A 60 -0.83 9.23 -12.40
C ASN A 60 0.35 8.62 -13.15
N GLU A 61 0.07 7.92 -14.24
CA GLU A 61 1.09 7.36 -15.12
C GLU A 61 0.66 7.50 -16.58
N ILE A 62 1.63 7.61 -17.48
CA ILE A 62 1.38 7.55 -18.92
C ILE A 62 1.30 6.08 -19.32
N MET A 63 0.15 5.66 -19.82
CA MET A 63 -0.16 4.27 -20.16
C MET A 63 -0.76 4.18 -21.56
N TRP A 64 -0.61 3.02 -22.19
CA TRP A 64 -1.29 2.70 -23.43
C TRP A 64 -2.74 2.27 -23.13
N VAL A 65 -3.69 3.01 -23.69
CA VAL A 65 -5.12 2.72 -23.58
C VAL A 65 -5.69 2.52 -24.98
N TYR A 66 -6.52 1.51 -25.16
CA TYR A 66 -7.22 1.30 -26.41
C TYR A 66 -8.40 2.27 -26.53
N ASP A 67 -8.41 3.09 -27.58
CA ASP A 67 -9.50 4.00 -27.94
C ASP A 67 -10.45 3.27 -28.90
N THR A 68 -11.68 3.02 -28.45
CA THR A 68 -12.70 2.28 -29.21
C THR A 68 -13.30 3.09 -30.37
N GLU A 69 -13.21 4.42 -30.35
CA GLU A 69 -13.72 5.26 -31.44
C GLU A 69 -12.69 5.36 -32.56
N LYS A 70 -11.41 5.51 -32.20
CA LYS A 70 -10.30 5.59 -33.16
C LYS A 70 -9.79 4.21 -33.61
N PHE A 71 -10.23 3.12 -32.95
CA PHE A 71 -9.73 1.76 -33.13
C PHE A 71 -8.20 1.66 -33.03
N ALA A 72 -7.58 2.40 -32.11
CA ALA A 72 -6.14 2.53 -32.01
C ALA A 72 -5.67 2.64 -30.55
N MET A 73 -4.40 2.31 -30.31
CA MET A 73 -3.77 2.54 -29.01
C MET A 73 -3.38 4.02 -28.89
N GLU A 74 -3.74 4.64 -27.76
CA GLU A 74 -3.37 6.00 -27.40
C GLU A 74 -2.47 5.98 -26.17
N HIS A 75 -1.37 6.72 -26.21
CA HIS A 75 -0.46 6.86 -25.08
C HIS A 75 -0.83 8.12 -24.30
N ARG A 76 -1.54 7.96 -23.18
CA ARG A 76 -2.11 9.08 -22.42
C ARG A 76 -1.86 8.93 -20.94
N GLU A 77 -1.86 10.06 -20.23
CA GLU A 77 -1.83 10.07 -18.78
C GLU A 77 -3.18 9.61 -18.22
N ILE A 78 -3.15 8.63 -17.32
CA ILE A 78 -4.33 8.12 -16.60
C ILE A 78 -4.05 8.12 -15.09
N THR A 79 -5.12 8.21 -14.31
CA THR A 79 -5.08 7.95 -12.87
C THR A 79 -5.71 6.59 -12.61
N TYR A 80 -4.97 5.67 -12.00
CA TYR A 80 -5.47 4.33 -11.65
C TYR A 80 -4.86 3.82 -10.36
N VAL A 81 -5.42 2.73 -9.80
CA VAL A 81 -4.89 2.04 -8.63
C VAL A 81 -4.15 0.77 -9.09
N PRO A 82 -2.81 0.69 -8.95
CA PRO A 82 -2.03 -0.46 -9.42
C PRO A 82 -2.46 -1.80 -8.82
N GLY A 83 -2.78 -1.83 -7.53
CA GLY A 83 -3.26 -3.04 -6.85
C GLY A 83 -4.54 -3.61 -7.45
N LEU A 84 -5.48 -2.74 -7.82
CA LEU A 84 -6.73 -3.16 -8.48
C LEU A 84 -6.46 -3.71 -9.88
N TYR A 85 -5.58 -3.04 -10.65
CA TYR A 85 -5.16 -3.53 -11.96
C TYR A 85 -4.49 -4.90 -11.87
N LYS A 86 -3.61 -5.10 -10.87
CA LYS A 86 -2.84 -6.34 -10.73
C LYS A 86 -3.70 -7.55 -10.39
N ILE A 87 -4.69 -7.41 -9.49
CA ILE A 87 -5.57 -8.54 -9.15
C ILE A 87 -6.42 -8.99 -10.34
N PHE A 88 -6.80 -8.09 -11.23
CA PHE A 88 -7.46 -8.44 -12.48
C PHE A 88 -6.50 -9.18 -13.43
N ASP A 89 -5.28 -8.66 -13.60
CA ASP A 89 -4.23 -9.28 -14.41
C ASP A 89 -3.90 -10.72 -13.95
N GLU A 90 -3.85 -10.98 -12.64
CA GLU A 90 -3.63 -12.33 -12.11
C GLU A 90 -4.68 -13.34 -12.60
N ILE A 91 -5.96 -12.95 -12.68
CA ILE A 91 -7.01 -13.84 -13.17
C ILE A 91 -6.88 -14.05 -14.68
N LEU A 92 -6.52 -13.01 -15.44
CA LEU A 92 -6.30 -13.14 -16.88
C LEU A 92 -5.12 -14.05 -17.21
N VAL A 93 -3.99 -13.91 -16.52
CA VAL A 93 -2.81 -14.76 -16.72
C VAL A 93 -3.14 -16.19 -16.34
N ASN A 94 -3.84 -16.43 -15.23
CA ASN A 94 -4.27 -17.78 -14.87
C ASN A 94 -5.20 -18.40 -15.93
N ALA A 95 -6.10 -17.62 -16.52
CA ALA A 95 -6.95 -18.09 -17.63
C ALA A 95 -6.11 -18.38 -18.89
N ALA A 96 -5.13 -17.53 -19.21
CA ALA A 96 -4.21 -17.75 -20.33
C ALA A 96 -3.32 -18.99 -20.11
N ASP A 97 -2.85 -19.24 -18.90
CA ASP A 97 -2.07 -20.42 -18.54
C ASP A 97 -2.86 -21.71 -18.76
N ASN A 98 -4.19 -21.67 -18.62
CA ASN A 98 -5.03 -22.81 -18.95
C ASN A 98 -4.93 -23.19 -20.45
N LYS A 99 -4.66 -22.26 -21.36
CA LYS A 99 -4.39 -22.58 -22.78
C LYS A 99 -3.13 -23.42 -22.97
N GLN A 100 -2.09 -23.13 -22.16
CA GLN A 100 -0.84 -23.89 -22.21
C GLN A 100 -1.06 -25.31 -21.69
N ARG A 101 -1.89 -25.45 -20.65
CA ARG A 101 -2.26 -26.75 -20.05
C ARG A 101 -3.21 -27.57 -20.93
N ASP A 102 -4.24 -26.93 -21.48
CA ASP A 102 -5.21 -27.53 -22.41
C ASP A 102 -5.22 -26.77 -23.75
N PRO A 103 -4.50 -27.30 -24.76
CA PRO A 103 -4.47 -26.71 -26.10
C PRO A 103 -5.83 -26.61 -26.78
N LYS A 104 -6.87 -27.29 -26.29
CA LYS A 104 -8.23 -27.23 -26.87
C LYS A 104 -9.01 -25.98 -26.47
N MET A 105 -8.63 -25.29 -25.38
CA MET A 105 -9.27 -24.04 -24.97
C MET A 105 -9.20 -23.00 -26.11
N ASP A 106 -10.30 -22.36 -26.48
CA ASP A 106 -10.37 -21.49 -27.66
C ASP A 106 -10.77 -20.04 -27.36
N CYS A 107 -11.40 -19.80 -26.21
CA CYS A 107 -11.93 -18.49 -25.83
C CYS A 107 -11.64 -18.14 -24.37
N ILE A 108 -11.29 -16.88 -24.13
CA ILE A 108 -11.36 -16.23 -22.82
C ILE A 108 -12.39 -15.11 -22.96
N LYS A 109 -13.47 -15.17 -22.18
CA LYS A 109 -14.51 -14.13 -22.15
C LYS A 109 -14.34 -13.30 -20.88
N VAL A 110 -14.30 -11.97 -21.04
CA VAL A 110 -14.24 -11.00 -19.95
C VAL A 110 -15.48 -10.13 -20.02
N GLU A 111 -16.17 -9.95 -18.90
CA GLU A 111 -17.36 -9.11 -18.76
C GLU A 111 -17.15 -8.23 -17.52
N ILE A 112 -17.25 -6.91 -17.70
CA ILE A 112 -17.02 -5.91 -16.65
C ILE A 112 -18.31 -5.12 -16.49
N ASP A 113 -18.89 -5.16 -15.28
CA ASP A 113 -20.04 -4.36 -14.87
C ASP A 113 -19.54 -3.09 -14.15
N PRO A 114 -19.67 -1.89 -14.75
CA PRO A 114 -19.07 -0.65 -14.25
C PRO A 114 -19.72 -0.04 -13.00
#